data_AF-A0A7C8JHY0-F1
#
_entry.id   AF-A0A7C8JHY0-F1
#
_cell.length_a   1.000
_cell.length_b   1.000
_cell.length_c   1.000
_cell.angle_alpha   90.00
_cell.angle_beta   90.00
_cell.angle_gamma   90.00
#
_symmetry.space_group_name_H-M   'P 1'
#
loop_
_entity.id
_entity.type
_entity.pdbx_description
1 polymer ?
#
loop_
_entity_poly.entity_id
_entity_poly.type
_entity_poly.pdbx_seq_one_letter_code
_entity_poly.pdbx_strand_id
1 'polypeptide(L)'
;MTSLPSSTSHTDIPSFLRHADISSLNPTTTVFTGTLYEYTVLAALIRCLPGISLTRVGGRDDAGVDLLGQWELPRIPRRRIPITTTTTTIPSTNNNTNNNNNYNTSENNNDNNNDPTNPPENNPEILPLTIQCKNVQQKSWKGPQYIRELEGALASRPHNALGILASVRDITPGMKKQMLASRRALGFVKVTPLEAIYGGEILIQKYGDHDGGLLEFKLTGRGGLLQQFAWNEVANRYIGGFGIGARYVERDYAVKDVELGEFMHKPEKMKARKREEGEEEEEEEELEQEITLTWNGTPISLKS
;
A
#
# COMPACT_ATOMS: atom_id res chain seq x y z
N MET A 1 -19.31 11.32 32.50
CA MET A 1 -18.70 10.02 32.12
C MET A 1 -17.64 10.31 31.09
N THR A 2 -16.40 10.41 31.53
CA THR A 2 -15.22 10.67 30.70
C THR A 2 -14.86 9.38 29.96
N SER A 3 -14.88 9.42 28.63
CA SER A 3 -14.44 8.33 27.76
C SER A 3 -12.97 8.03 28.00
N LEU A 4 -12.65 6.80 28.40
CA LEU A 4 -11.27 6.30 28.44
C LEU A 4 -10.67 6.35 27.03
N PRO A 5 -9.40 6.78 26.87
CA PRO A 5 -8.71 6.69 25.60
C PRO A 5 -8.56 5.20 25.24
N SER A 6 -9.06 4.79 24.08
CA SER A 6 -8.85 3.44 23.53
C SER A 6 -7.41 3.32 23.01
N SER A 7 -6.43 3.32 23.91
CA SER A 7 -5.05 2.99 23.54
C SER A 7 -4.93 1.48 23.46
N THR A 8 -5.35 0.89 22.34
CA THR A 8 -5.10 -0.53 22.09
C THR A 8 -3.59 -0.71 21.97
N SER A 9 -2.98 -1.43 22.91
CA SER A 9 -1.52 -1.49 23.15
C SER A 9 -0.73 -2.33 22.13
N HIS A 10 -1.36 -2.75 21.05
CA HIS A 10 -0.78 -3.61 20.04
C HIS A 10 -0.31 -2.80 18.84
N THR A 11 0.81 -3.20 18.24
CA THR A 11 1.48 -2.47 17.14
C THR A 11 1.80 -3.37 15.96
N ASP A 12 1.61 -4.68 16.08
CA ASP A 12 1.91 -5.70 15.09
C ASP A 12 0.99 -6.92 15.27
N ILE A 13 1.13 -7.90 14.38
CA ILE A 13 0.34 -9.14 14.40
C ILE A 13 0.54 -9.90 15.73
N PRO A 14 1.77 -10.18 16.21
CA PRO A 14 1.97 -10.92 17.47
C PRO A 14 1.34 -10.23 18.69
N SER A 15 1.57 -8.92 18.86
CA SER A 15 1.02 -8.17 19.98
C SER A 15 -0.50 -8.07 19.94
N PHE A 16 -1.11 -7.98 18.74
CA PHE A 16 -2.55 -8.01 18.59
C PHE A 16 -3.14 -9.37 18.97
N LEU A 17 -2.54 -10.47 18.48
CA LEU A 17 -2.99 -11.82 18.79
C LEU A 17 -2.90 -12.10 20.30
N ARG A 18 -1.79 -11.72 20.95
CA ARG A 18 -1.65 -11.81 22.41
C ARG A 18 -2.73 -11.01 23.14
N HIS A 19 -3.03 -9.80 22.68
CA HIS A 19 -4.12 -9.00 23.25
C HIS A 19 -5.48 -9.69 23.07
N ALA A 20 -5.75 -10.24 21.89
CA ALA A 20 -7.01 -10.92 21.60
C ALA A 20 -7.20 -12.17 22.48
N ASP A 21 -6.13 -12.93 22.74
CA ASP A 21 -6.14 -14.06 23.66
C ASP A 21 -6.45 -13.63 25.10
N ILE A 22 -5.68 -12.67 25.63
CA ILE A 22 -5.86 -12.17 27.02
C ILE A 22 -7.25 -11.56 27.23
N SER A 23 -7.79 -10.87 26.23
CA SER A 23 -9.12 -10.25 26.29
C SER A 23 -10.26 -11.18 25.88
N SER A 24 -9.96 -12.43 25.49
CA SER A 24 -10.94 -13.38 24.95
C SER A 24 -11.77 -12.79 23.79
N LEU A 25 -11.13 -11.99 22.93
CA LEU A 25 -11.77 -11.38 21.78
C LEU A 25 -12.14 -12.47 20.77
N ASN A 26 -13.42 -12.62 20.50
CA ASN A 26 -13.91 -13.68 19.62
C ASN A 26 -13.36 -13.52 18.17
N PRO A 27 -12.63 -14.52 17.64
CA PRO A 27 -12.03 -14.49 16.31
C PRO A 27 -13.02 -14.41 15.14
N THR A 28 -14.31 -14.69 15.38
CA THR A 28 -15.40 -14.57 14.39
C THR A 28 -15.95 -13.15 14.24
N THR A 29 -15.54 -12.23 15.09
CA THR A 29 -16.05 -10.87 15.05
C THR A 29 -15.43 -10.07 13.90
N THR A 30 -16.18 -9.10 13.38
CA THR A 30 -15.66 -8.12 12.41
C THR A 30 -14.56 -7.25 13.00
N VAL A 31 -14.54 -7.07 14.33
CA VAL A 31 -13.48 -6.35 15.03
C VAL A 31 -12.17 -7.14 14.96
N PHE A 32 -12.18 -8.42 15.33
CA PHE A 32 -10.98 -9.26 15.27
C PHE A 32 -10.47 -9.37 13.82
N THR A 33 -11.34 -9.75 12.89
CA THR A 33 -10.96 -9.98 11.49
C THR A 33 -10.54 -8.72 10.74
N GLY A 34 -11.16 -7.57 11.06
CA GLY A 34 -10.75 -6.28 10.55
C GLY A 34 -9.38 -5.88 11.08
N THR A 35 -9.19 -5.92 12.40
CA THR A 35 -7.93 -5.54 13.06
C THR A 35 -6.76 -6.43 12.61
N LEU A 36 -6.95 -7.75 12.52
CA LEU A 36 -5.94 -8.66 12.00
C LEU A 36 -5.56 -8.32 10.56
N TYR A 37 -6.55 -8.00 9.73
CA TYR A 37 -6.31 -7.64 8.34
C TYR A 37 -5.56 -6.31 8.20
N GLU A 38 -5.86 -5.32 9.04
CA GLU A 38 -5.13 -4.05 9.07
C GLU A 38 -3.64 -4.27 9.39
N TYR A 39 -3.32 -5.12 10.38
CA TYR A 39 -1.93 -5.49 10.66
C TYR A 39 -1.29 -6.33 9.55
N THR A 40 -2.06 -7.17 8.89
CA THR A 40 -1.60 -7.95 7.73
C THR A 40 -1.22 -7.02 6.59
N VAL A 41 -2.04 -6.01 6.29
CA VAL A 41 -1.75 -4.98 5.28
C VAL A 41 -0.54 -4.15 5.68
N LEU A 42 -0.45 -3.72 6.95
CA LEU A 42 0.70 -2.97 7.46
C LEU A 42 2.00 -3.75 7.23
N ALA A 43 2.04 -5.02 7.64
CA ALA A 43 3.22 -5.88 7.47
C ALA A 43 3.57 -6.09 5.99
N ALA A 44 2.58 -6.38 5.14
CA ALA A 44 2.78 -6.57 3.70
C ALA A 44 3.36 -5.32 3.03
N LEU A 45 2.82 -4.13 3.34
CA LEU A 45 3.29 -2.88 2.72
C LEU A 45 4.70 -2.50 3.18
N ILE A 46 5.02 -2.64 4.48
CA ILE A 46 6.39 -2.41 4.97
C ILE A 46 7.38 -3.35 4.28
N ARG A 47 7.01 -4.62 4.12
CA ARG A 47 7.86 -5.64 3.51
C ARG A 47 8.04 -5.47 2.00
N CYS A 48 6.99 -5.08 1.28
CA CYS A 48 7.02 -4.99 -0.19
C CYS A 48 7.41 -3.61 -0.73
N LEU A 49 7.24 -2.55 0.06
CA LEU A 49 7.42 -1.16 -0.37
C LEU A 49 8.50 -0.46 0.48
N PRO A 50 9.77 -0.53 0.06
CA PRO A 50 10.90 0.12 0.73
C PRO A 50 10.67 1.60 1.03
N GLY A 51 11.08 2.04 2.23
CA GLY A 51 10.95 3.44 2.68
C GLY A 51 9.57 3.80 3.23
N ILE A 52 8.64 2.84 3.32
CA ILE A 52 7.36 3.04 3.99
C ILE A 52 7.52 2.90 5.51
N SER A 53 6.96 3.87 6.24
CA SER A 53 6.68 3.78 7.67
C SER A 53 5.17 3.94 7.88
N LEU A 54 4.56 3.00 8.59
CA LEU A 54 3.11 2.97 8.85
C LEU A 54 2.82 2.73 10.31
N THR A 55 1.70 3.28 10.76
CA THR A 55 1.13 3.03 12.08
C THR A 55 -0.37 2.84 11.92
N ARG A 56 -0.90 1.82 12.61
CA ARG A 56 -2.35 1.60 12.68
C ARG A 56 -2.98 2.69 13.55
N VAL A 57 -4.02 3.32 13.03
CA VAL A 57 -4.85 4.30 13.74
C VAL A 57 -6.33 3.91 13.79
N GLY A 58 -6.68 2.77 13.18
CA GLY A 58 -8.05 2.30 13.05
C GLY A 58 -8.80 2.19 14.38
N GLY A 59 -10.02 2.69 14.43
CA GLY A 59 -10.84 2.79 15.64
C GLY A 59 -12.23 3.38 15.41
N ARG A 60 -13.01 3.46 16.48
CA ARG A 60 -14.30 4.16 16.44
C ARG A 60 -13.98 5.66 16.29
N ASP A 61 -14.37 6.27 15.17
CA ASP A 61 -14.20 7.69 14.81
C ASP A 61 -12.97 8.06 13.93
N ASP A 62 -12.37 7.10 13.23
CA ASP A 62 -11.22 7.31 12.33
C ASP A 62 -11.56 7.79 10.90
N ALA A 63 -12.83 8.13 10.63
CA ALA A 63 -13.35 8.44 9.29
C ALA A 63 -13.08 7.34 8.22
N GLY A 64 -12.87 6.10 8.66
CA GLY A 64 -12.52 4.96 7.81
C GLY A 64 -11.05 4.94 7.39
N VAL A 65 -10.16 5.60 8.13
CA VAL A 65 -8.70 5.51 7.94
C VAL A 65 -8.13 4.52 8.93
N ASP A 66 -7.56 3.44 8.41
CA ASP A 66 -7.08 2.34 9.24
C ASP A 66 -5.57 2.47 9.52
N LEU A 67 -4.78 2.91 8.53
CA LEU A 67 -3.34 3.15 8.67
C LEU A 67 -2.95 4.55 8.19
N LEU A 68 -1.99 5.15 8.89
CA LEU A 68 -1.35 6.41 8.51
C LEU A 68 0.15 6.25 8.48
N GLY A 69 0.82 7.08 7.70
CA GLY A 69 2.28 7.11 7.71
C GLY A 69 2.85 7.92 6.57
N GLN A 70 4.04 7.53 6.15
CA GLN A 70 4.80 8.23 5.13
C GLN A 70 5.63 7.26 4.30
N TRP A 71 5.95 7.69 3.10
CA TRP A 71 6.82 6.96 2.19
C TRP A 71 7.99 7.85 1.81
N GLU A 72 9.18 7.45 2.25
CA GLU A 72 10.43 8.05 1.82
C GLU A 72 10.77 7.57 0.41
N LEU A 73 10.56 8.43 -0.58
CA LEU A 73 10.84 8.12 -1.96
C LEU A 73 12.31 8.45 -2.27
N PRO A 74 13.04 7.55 -2.97
CA PRO A 74 14.36 7.86 -3.48
C PRO A 74 14.25 9.04 -4.45
N ARG A 75 14.97 10.14 -4.19
CA ARG A 75 14.92 11.33 -5.05
C ARG A 75 15.40 10.98 -6.46
N ILE A 76 14.50 11.12 -7.42
CA ILE A 76 14.83 11.07 -8.85
C ILE A 76 15.27 12.48 -9.26
N PRO A 77 16.49 12.69 -9.79
CA PRO A 77 16.83 13.95 -10.43
C PRO A 77 15.87 14.16 -11.60
N ARG A 78 14.87 15.04 -11.44
CA ARG A 78 14.02 15.44 -12.55
C ARG A 78 14.91 16.22 -13.52
N ARG A 79 15.43 15.56 -14.57
CA ARG A 79 15.99 16.28 -15.71
C ARG A 79 14.86 17.12 -16.30
N ARG A 80 14.86 18.42 -15.99
CA ARG A 80 14.08 19.38 -16.78
C ARG A 80 14.62 19.29 -18.20
N ILE A 81 13.81 18.80 -19.13
CA ILE A 81 14.12 18.96 -20.56
C ILE A 81 14.06 20.47 -20.79
N PRO A 82 15.17 21.13 -21.18
CA PRO A 82 15.10 22.52 -21.60
C PRO A 82 14.11 22.56 -22.77
N ILE A 83 13.08 23.38 -22.65
CA ILE A 83 12.26 23.73 -23.81
C ILE A 83 13.18 24.57 -24.69
N THR A 84 13.91 23.94 -25.61
CA THR A 84 14.45 24.65 -26.75
C THR A 84 13.25 25.09 -27.56
N THR A 85 12.84 26.34 -27.37
CA THR A 85 11.99 27.04 -28.33
C THR A 85 12.77 27.10 -29.64
N THR A 86 12.64 26.08 -30.48
CA THR A 86 12.94 26.21 -31.90
C THR A 86 11.90 27.17 -32.46
N THR A 87 12.22 28.45 -32.45
CA THR A 87 11.54 29.46 -33.26
C THR A 87 11.66 28.99 -34.70
N THR A 88 10.58 28.41 -35.23
CA THR A 88 10.39 28.19 -36.65
C THR A 88 10.38 29.56 -37.32
N THR A 89 11.53 29.98 -37.84
CA THR A 89 11.66 31.15 -38.70
C THR A 89 10.89 30.85 -39.99
N ILE A 90 9.66 31.34 -40.07
CA ILE A 90 8.95 31.51 -41.35
C ILE A 90 9.77 32.55 -42.14
N PRO A 91 10.19 32.26 -43.39
CA PRO A 91 10.88 33.25 -44.19
C PRO A 91 9.88 34.37 -44.54
N SER A 92 10.00 35.48 -43.81
CA SER A 92 9.27 36.71 -44.08
C SER A 92 10.11 37.53 -45.05
N THR A 93 9.59 37.70 -46.25
CA THR A 93 10.14 38.55 -47.29
C THR A 93 10.39 39.95 -46.74
N ASN A 94 11.61 40.44 -46.95
CA ASN A 94 12.02 41.82 -46.69
C ASN A 94 11.01 42.82 -47.26
N ASN A 95 10.65 43.83 -46.46
CA ASN A 95 10.56 45.21 -46.92
C ASN A 95 10.81 46.16 -45.75
N ASN A 96 11.80 47.03 -45.94
CA ASN A 96 12.15 48.18 -45.12
C ASN A 96 10.95 49.04 -44.77
N THR A 97 10.92 49.61 -43.55
CA THR A 97 10.85 51.06 -43.34
C THR A 97 11.36 51.39 -41.93
N ASN A 98 12.23 52.39 -41.88
CA ASN A 98 12.79 53.04 -40.70
C ASN A 98 11.74 53.40 -39.64
N ASN A 99 12.11 53.29 -38.36
CA ASN A 99 12.06 54.45 -37.47
C ASN A 99 12.87 54.20 -36.19
N ASN A 100 13.84 55.10 -35.99
CA ASN A 100 14.51 55.35 -34.72
C ASN A 100 13.48 55.85 -33.69
N ASN A 101 13.66 55.46 -32.42
CA ASN A 101 13.67 56.41 -31.31
C ASN A 101 14.35 55.81 -30.07
N ASN A 102 15.40 56.52 -29.63
CA ASN A 102 16.10 56.43 -28.35
C ASN A 102 15.15 56.67 -27.17
N TYR A 103 15.43 56.06 -26.00
CA TYR A 103 15.90 56.79 -24.81
C TYR A 103 16.47 55.83 -23.74
N ASN A 104 17.43 56.38 -23.00
CA ASN A 104 18.46 55.77 -22.17
C ASN A 104 18.01 55.32 -20.75
N THR A 105 18.86 54.46 -20.17
CA THR A 105 19.33 54.43 -18.76
C THR A 105 18.35 54.26 -17.60
N SER A 106 18.55 53.18 -16.82
CA SER A 106 19.22 53.32 -15.51
C SER A 106 19.81 51.98 -15.06
N GLU A 107 21.12 52.00 -14.82
CA GLU A 107 21.81 51.02 -14.00
C GLU A 107 21.30 51.13 -12.56
N ASN A 108 20.95 50.00 -11.96
CA ASN A 108 20.98 49.85 -10.52
C ASN A 108 21.53 48.45 -10.22
N ASN A 109 22.86 48.40 -10.09
CA ASN A 109 23.54 47.34 -9.39
C ASN A 109 23.21 47.47 -7.90
N ASN A 110 22.52 46.48 -7.36
CA ASN A 110 22.66 46.10 -5.97
C ASN A 110 22.70 44.58 -5.91
N ASP A 111 23.92 44.08 -5.76
CA ASP A 111 24.24 42.72 -5.36
C ASP A 111 23.50 42.36 -4.09
N ASN A 112 22.96 41.14 -4.05
CA ASN A 112 23.13 40.20 -2.93
C ASN A 112 22.58 38.82 -3.32
N ASN A 113 23.50 38.00 -3.85
CA ASN A 113 23.59 36.55 -3.71
C ASN A 113 22.27 35.76 -3.69
N ASN A 114 21.80 35.39 -4.88
CA ASN A 114 21.05 34.14 -5.09
C ASN A 114 21.44 33.59 -6.45
N ASP A 115 22.61 32.98 -6.51
CA ASP A 115 23.00 32.13 -7.63
C ASP A 115 21.98 30.97 -7.74
N PRO A 116 21.21 30.85 -8.84
CA PRO A 116 20.19 29.82 -8.99
C PRO A 116 20.79 28.44 -9.30
N THR A 117 22.11 28.26 -9.24
CA THR A 117 22.79 27.01 -9.59
C THR A 117 22.97 26.01 -8.45
N ASN A 118 22.66 26.36 -7.21
CA ASN A 118 22.68 25.38 -6.11
C ASN A 118 21.30 24.72 -5.93
N PRO A 119 21.13 23.43 -6.27
CA PRO A 119 19.91 22.71 -5.95
C PRO A 119 19.70 22.70 -4.43
N PRO A 120 18.47 22.90 -3.93
CA PRO A 120 18.19 22.84 -2.51
C PRO A 120 18.61 21.47 -1.96
N GLU A 121 19.29 21.51 -0.81
CA GLU A 121 19.89 20.38 -0.10
C GLU A 121 19.04 19.09 -0.12
N ASN A 122 19.77 17.98 -0.09
CA ASN A 122 19.38 16.59 -0.28
C ASN A 122 18.35 16.01 0.74
N ASN A 123 17.17 16.58 0.92
CA ASN A 123 16.15 16.04 1.84
C ASN A 123 15.17 15.05 1.15
N PRO A 124 15.09 13.75 1.47
CA PRO A 124 14.20 12.80 0.77
C PRO A 124 12.77 13.32 0.52
N GLU A 125 12.17 12.97 -0.63
CA GLU A 125 10.78 13.34 -0.91
C GLU A 125 9.86 12.45 -0.06
N ILE A 126 9.24 13.03 0.96
CA ILE A 126 8.34 12.34 1.88
C ILE A 126 6.91 12.46 1.36
N LEU A 127 6.32 11.33 0.97
CA LEU A 127 4.95 11.23 0.51
C LEU A 127 4.02 10.78 1.65
N PRO A 128 3.10 11.62 2.15
CA PRO A 128 2.16 11.21 3.20
C PRO A 128 1.22 10.10 2.71
N LEU A 129 0.98 9.10 3.55
CA LEU A 129 0.10 7.96 3.27
C LEU A 129 -1.17 8.00 4.11
N THR A 130 -2.28 7.63 3.50
CA THR A 130 -3.56 7.39 4.17
C THR A 130 -4.16 6.11 3.61
N ILE A 131 -4.32 5.08 4.45
CA ILE A 131 -4.69 3.75 3.98
C ILE A 131 -5.98 3.31 4.65
N GLN A 132 -6.91 2.86 3.83
CA GLN A 132 -8.14 2.20 4.26
C GLN A 132 -8.05 0.72 3.92
N CYS A 133 -8.36 -0.14 4.88
CA CYS A 133 -8.36 -1.59 4.77
C CYS A 133 -9.80 -2.12 4.71
N LYS A 134 -10.09 -2.97 3.74
CA LYS A 134 -11.41 -3.62 3.59
C LYS A 134 -11.28 -5.12 3.41
N ASN A 135 -11.54 -5.84 4.50
CA ASN A 135 -11.73 -7.28 4.51
C ASN A 135 -13.23 -7.61 4.46
N VAL A 136 -13.79 -7.73 3.25
CA VAL A 136 -15.22 -8.01 3.08
C VAL A 136 -15.48 -9.13 2.06
N GLN A 137 -16.55 -9.87 2.30
CA GLN A 137 -17.05 -10.90 1.38
C GLN A 137 -17.53 -10.29 0.06
N GLN A 138 -17.50 -11.09 -1.01
CA GLN A 138 -17.82 -10.67 -2.37
C GLN A 138 -19.24 -10.13 -2.47
N LYS A 139 -20.20 -10.78 -1.81
CA LYS A 139 -21.60 -10.33 -1.77
C LYS A 139 -21.79 -8.94 -1.16
N SER A 140 -20.87 -8.51 -0.30
CA SER A 140 -20.90 -7.22 0.40
C SER A 140 -19.90 -6.21 -0.19
N TRP A 141 -19.27 -6.54 -1.33
CA TRP A 141 -18.29 -5.68 -1.96
C TRP A 141 -18.94 -4.48 -2.62
N LYS A 142 -18.69 -3.28 -2.08
CA LYS A 142 -19.25 -2.02 -2.59
C LYS A 142 -18.40 -1.37 -3.69
N GLY A 143 -17.21 -1.91 -3.97
CA GLY A 143 -16.32 -1.49 -5.05
C GLY A 143 -16.07 0.02 -5.12
N PRO A 144 -16.58 0.74 -6.15
CA PRO A 144 -16.31 2.18 -6.34
C PRO A 144 -16.68 3.07 -5.16
N GLN A 145 -17.60 2.63 -4.29
CA GLN A 145 -17.97 3.39 -3.10
C GLN A 145 -16.78 3.55 -2.14
N TYR A 146 -15.97 2.51 -1.92
CA TYR A 146 -14.81 2.60 -1.04
C TYR A 146 -13.76 3.59 -1.55
N ILE A 147 -13.63 3.73 -2.88
CA ILE A 147 -12.75 4.75 -3.47
C ILE A 147 -13.25 6.17 -3.16
N ARG A 148 -14.57 6.41 -3.24
CA ARG A 148 -15.17 7.72 -2.90
C ARG A 148 -15.04 8.04 -1.41
N GLU A 149 -15.23 7.04 -0.55
CA GLU A 149 -15.06 7.20 0.90
C GLU A 149 -13.60 7.54 1.24
N LEU A 150 -12.63 6.82 0.65
CA LEU A 150 -11.20 7.12 0.80
C LEU A 150 -10.85 8.52 0.27
N GLU A 151 -11.39 8.92 -0.88
CA GLU A 151 -11.20 10.27 -1.43
C GLU A 151 -11.75 11.35 -0.48
N GLY A 152 -12.89 11.08 0.18
CA GLY A 152 -13.44 11.93 1.24
C GLY A 152 -12.51 12.03 2.46
N ALA A 153 -11.94 10.91 2.90
CA ALA A 153 -10.98 10.90 4.01
C ALA A 153 -9.71 11.74 3.70
N LEU A 154 -9.29 11.77 2.43
CA LEU A 154 -8.17 12.61 1.98
C LEU A 154 -8.45 14.12 1.97
N ALA A 155 -9.70 14.56 2.17
CA ALA A 155 -10.04 15.99 2.15
C ALA A 155 -9.36 16.79 3.27
N SER A 156 -9.05 16.13 4.40
CA SER A 156 -8.33 16.72 5.54
C SER A 156 -6.81 16.46 5.51
N ARG A 157 -6.30 15.91 4.41
CA ARG A 157 -4.88 15.53 4.24
C ARG A 157 -4.19 16.49 3.25
N PRO A 158 -2.85 16.62 3.31
CA PRO A 158 -2.09 17.39 2.33
C PRO A 158 -2.44 17.05 0.88
N HIS A 159 -2.32 18.00 -0.04
CA HIS A 159 -2.72 17.78 -1.43
C HIS A 159 -1.87 16.70 -2.13
N ASN A 160 -0.64 16.48 -1.69
CA ASN A 160 0.21 15.41 -2.19
C ASN A 160 -0.01 14.05 -1.50
N ALA A 161 -0.86 13.94 -0.47
CA ALA A 161 -1.08 12.66 0.21
C ALA A 161 -1.61 11.59 -0.75
N LEU A 162 -1.00 10.40 -0.70
CA LEU A 162 -1.43 9.21 -1.44
C LEU A 162 -2.41 8.41 -0.59
N GLY A 163 -3.66 8.32 -1.05
CA GLY A 163 -4.65 7.44 -0.47
C GLY A 163 -4.53 6.04 -1.05
N ILE A 164 -4.47 5.00 -0.23
CA ILE A 164 -4.45 3.61 -0.69
C ILE A 164 -5.67 2.86 -0.14
N LEU A 165 -6.43 2.21 -1.01
CA LEU A 165 -7.43 1.23 -0.59
C LEU A 165 -6.80 -0.18 -0.63
N ALA A 166 -6.68 -0.82 0.52
CA ALA A 166 -6.26 -2.20 0.66
C ALA A 166 -7.47 -3.14 0.75
N SER A 167 -7.45 -4.24 -0.01
CA SER A 167 -8.55 -5.20 -0.04
C SER A 167 -8.08 -6.64 -0.25
N VAL A 168 -8.89 -7.58 0.20
CA VAL A 168 -8.75 -9.01 -0.13
C VAL A 168 -9.28 -9.36 -1.53
N ARG A 169 -9.91 -8.39 -2.21
CA ARG A 169 -10.54 -8.53 -3.53
C ARG A 169 -9.70 -7.87 -4.61
N ASP A 170 -9.91 -8.28 -5.85
CA ASP A 170 -9.29 -7.62 -7.00
C ASP A 170 -9.92 -6.26 -7.26
N ILE A 171 -9.13 -5.35 -7.85
CA ILE A 171 -9.64 -4.07 -8.30
C ILE A 171 -10.67 -4.27 -9.44
N THR A 172 -11.88 -3.74 -9.26
CA THR A 172 -12.92 -3.85 -10.28
C THR A 172 -12.77 -2.77 -11.36
N PRO A 173 -13.30 -2.98 -12.58
CA PRO A 173 -13.29 -1.94 -13.61
C PRO A 173 -13.93 -0.61 -13.16
N GLY A 174 -15.02 -0.69 -12.37
CA GLY A 174 -15.66 0.50 -11.82
C GLY A 174 -14.75 1.28 -10.86
N MET A 175 -13.92 0.58 -10.08
CA MET A 175 -12.94 1.21 -9.20
C MET A 175 -11.83 1.87 -9.98
N LYS A 176 -11.30 1.19 -11.02
CA LYS A 176 -10.32 1.78 -11.94
C LYS A 176 -10.86 3.09 -12.53
N LYS A 177 -12.11 3.07 -13.03
CA LYS A 177 -12.78 4.26 -13.57
C LYS A 177 -12.87 5.40 -12.54
N GLN A 178 -13.25 5.09 -11.29
CA GLN A 178 -13.32 6.09 -10.22
C GLN A 178 -11.94 6.66 -9.88
N MET A 179 -10.91 5.81 -9.77
CA MET A 179 -9.53 6.25 -9.47
C MET A 179 -8.96 7.15 -10.58
N LEU A 180 -9.22 6.80 -11.85
CA LEU A 180 -8.78 7.59 -13.00
C LEU A 180 -9.47 8.96 -13.08
N ALA A 181 -10.71 9.07 -12.59
CA ALA A 181 -11.44 10.33 -12.57
C ALA A 181 -11.05 11.26 -11.41
N SER A 182 -10.40 10.74 -10.36
CA SER A 182 -10.03 11.52 -9.18
C SER A 182 -8.85 12.45 -9.44
N ARG A 183 -8.89 13.62 -8.81
CA ARG A 183 -7.78 14.58 -8.76
C ARG A 183 -6.82 14.34 -7.59
N ARG A 184 -7.12 13.38 -6.72
CA ARG A 184 -6.26 12.97 -5.61
C ARG A 184 -5.30 11.87 -6.07
N ALA A 185 -4.13 11.77 -5.44
CA ALA A 185 -3.25 10.62 -5.63
C ALA A 185 -3.90 9.40 -4.98
N LEU A 186 -4.26 8.41 -5.78
CA LEU A 186 -4.95 7.20 -5.32
C LEU A 186 -4.20 5.95 -5.76
N GLY A 187 -4.09 5.01 -4.83
CA GLY A 187 -3.59 3.66 -5.01
C GLY A 187 -4.62 2.62 -4.57
N PHE A 188 -4.45 1.41 -5.08
CA PHE A 188 -5.19 0.23 -4.68
C PHE A 188 -4.20 -0.91 -4.50
N VAL A 189 -4.34 -1.65 -3.40
CA VAL A 189 -3.58 -2.87 -3.18
C VAL A 189 -4.50 -4.05 -2.88
N LYS A 190 -4.14 -5.21 -3.42
CA LYS A 190 -4.72 -6.48 -2.98
C LYS A 190 -3.72 -7.17 -2.06
N VAL A 191 -4.11 -7.41 -0.81
CA VAL A 191 -3.32 -8.19 0.14
C VAL A 191 -4.14 -9.41 0.55
N THR A 192 -3.58 -10.61 0.41
CA THR A 192 -4.26 -11.82 0.88
C THR A 192 -4.43 -11.76 2.38
N PRO A 193 -5.61 -12.13 2.91
CA PRO A 193 -5.79 -12.23 4.35
C PRO A 193 -4.96 -13.41 4.89
N LEU A 194 -4.63 -13.38 6.19
CA LEU A 194 -4.11 -14.57 6.84
C LEU A 194 -5.19 -15.65 6.89
N GLU A 195 -4.81 -16.85 6.46
CA GLU A 195 -5.68 -18.02 6.50
C GLU A 195 -5.77 -18.56 7.93
N ALA A 196 -6.95 -19.03 8.32
CA ALA A 196 -7.13 -19.75 9.57
C ALA A 196 -8.06 -20.94 9.40
N ILE A 197 -7.89 -21.90 10.29
CA ILE A 197 -8.77 -23.04 10.49
C ILE A 197 -9.76 -22.68 11.59
N TYR A 198 -11.03 -23.00 11.33
CA TYR A 198 -12.12 -22.85 12.28
C TYR A 198 -12.97 -24.10 12.25
N GLY A 199 -13.06 -24.82 13.37
CA GLY A 199 -13.86 -26.06 13.42
C GLY A 199 -13.43 -27.14 12.42
N GLY A 200 -12.15 -27.14 12.00
CA GLY A 200 -11.62 -28.06 10.99
C GLY A 200 -11.73 -27.59 9.54
N GLU A 201 -12.37 -26.45 9.26
CA GLU A 201 -12.48 -25.86 7.92
C GLU A 201 -11.52 -24.67 7.74
N ILE A 202 -10.87 -24.58 6.58
CA ILE A 202 -10.02 -23.43 6.23
C ILE A 202 -10.91 -22.28 5.79
N LEU A 203 -10.78 -21.13 6.44
CA LEU A 203 -11.50 -19.89 6.15
C LEU A 203 -10.52 -18.76 5.85
N ILE A 204 -10.88 -17.95 4.84
CA ILE A 204 -9.97 -16.95 4.25
C ILE A 204 -10.45 -15.51 4.51
N GLN A 205 -11.77 -15.22 4.55
CA GLN A 205 -12.27 -13.82 4.50
C GLN A 205 -13.34 -13.42 5.50
N LYS A 206 -13.99 -14.37 6.17
CA LYS A 206 -14.81 -14.08 7.35
C LYS A 206 -15.07 -15.40 8.07
N TYR A 207 -14.56 -15.49 9.28
CA TYR A 207 -15.03 -16.45 10.28
C TYR A 207 -16.39 -15.90 10.77
N GLY A 208 -17.46 -16.70 10.76
CA GLY A 208 -18.72 -16.27 11.38
C GLY A 208 -19.97 -16.39 10.51
N ASP A 209 -20.39 -17.64 10.27
CA ASP A 209 -21.82 -17.98 10.34
C ASP A 209 -22.00 -19.32 11.08
N HIS A 210 -21.17 -19.57 12.10
CA HIS A 210 -21.25 -20.78 12.92
C HIS A 210 -21.74 -20.40 14.31
N ASP A 211 -22.89 -20.93 14.68
CA ASP A 211 -23.53 -20.74 15.97
C ASP A 211 -22.61 -21.20 17.12
N GLY A 212 -22.21 -20.26 17.96
CA GLY A 212 -22.12 -20.41 19.42
C GLY A 212 -21.35 -21.61 20.01
N GLY A 213 -20.40 -22.20 19.29
CA GLY A 213 -19.55 -23.30 19.78
C GLY A 213 -18.13 -22.85 20.12
N LEU A 214 -17.52 -23.53 21.09
CA LEU A 214 -16.09 -23.51 21.41
C LEU A 214 -15.29 -24.14 20.25
N LEU A 215 -15.34 -23.53 19.07
CA LEU A 215 -14.61 -24.00 17.89
C LEU A 215 -13.20 -23.44 17.96
N GLU A 216 -12.21 -24.32 17.88
CA GLU A 216 -10.80 -23.95 17.90
C GLU A 216 -10.47 -23.08 16.68
N PHE A 217 -9.87 -21.91 16.93
CA PHE A 217 -9.37 -21.00 15.92
C PHE A 217 -7.85 -21.09 15.88
N LYS A 218 -7.28 -21.36 14.72
CA LYS A 218 -5.83 -21.38 14.50
C LYS A 218 -5.46 -20.80 13.14
N LEU A 219 -4.52 -19.85 13.09
CA LEU A 219 -3.87 -19.39 11.87
C LEU A 219 -3.04 -20.52 11.25
N THR A 220 -3.11 -20.70 9.94
CA THR A 220 -2.34 -21.74 9.25
C THR A 220 -0.88 -21.37 9.01
N GLY A 221 -0.49 -20.13 9.33
CA GLY A 221 0.79 -19.59 8.92
C GLY A 221 0.86 -19.28 7.42
N ARG A 222 -0.27 -19.03 6.74
CA ARG A 222 -0.31 -18.67 5.31
C ARG A 222 -1.06 -17.38 5.05
N GLY A 223 -0.82 -16.76 3.89
CA GLY A 223 -1.46 -15.52 3.45
C GLY A 223 -0.59 -14.29 3.71
N GLY A 224 -1.15 -13.08 3.66
CA GLY A 224 -0.40 -11.84 3.86
C GLY A 224 0.47 -11.38 2.69
N LEU A 225 0.22 -11.89 1.49
CA LEU A 225 0.97 -11.57 0.27
C LEU A 225 0.34 -10.39 -0.47
N LEU A 226 1.18 -9.46 -0.95
CA LEU A 226 0.74 -8.37 -1.81
C LEU A 226 0.57 -8.89 -3.25
N GLN A 227 -0.66 -8.99 -3.75
CA GLN A 227 -0.97 -9.61 -5.06
C GLN A 227 -1.32 -8.62 -6.16
N GLN A 228 -1.74 -7.41 -5.82
CA GLN A 228 -2.01 -6.34 -6.78
C GLN A 228 -1.55 -5.01 -6.21
N PHE A 229 -0.97 -4.17 -7.06
CA PHE A 229 -0.75 -2.76 -6.77
C PHE A 229 -1.08 -1.96 -8.03
N ALA A 230 -2.00 -1.01 -7.91
CA ALA A 230 -2.37 -0.12 -9.00
C ALA A 230 -2.46 1.31 -8.46
N TRP A 231 -2.17 2.30 -9.31
CA TRP A 231 -2.28 3.71 -8.95
C TRP A 231 -2.74 4.54 -10.15
N ASN A 232 -3.29 5.72 -9.86
CA ASN A 232 -3.75 6.65 -10.91
C ASN A 232 -2.63 7.58 -11.40
N GLU A 233 -2.90 8.34 -12.46
CA GLU A 233 -1.92 9.27 -13.06
C GLU A 233 -1.44 10.33 -12.06
N VAL A 234 -2.31 10.78 -11.15
CA VAL A 234 -1.95 11.75 -10.12
C VAL A 234 -0.89 11.18 -9.18
N ALA A 235 -1.09 9.95 -8.70
CA ALA A 235 -0.09 9.23 -7.90
C ALA A 235 1.21 9.01 -8.68
N ASN A 236 1.12 8.75 -9.99
CA ASN A 236 2.28 8.58 -10.86
C ASN A 236 3.21 9.80 -10.90
N ARG A 237 2.75 11.01 -10.55
CA ARG A 237 3.61 12.20 -10.46
C ARG A 237 4.60 12.15 -9.29
N TYR A 238 4.31 11.33 -8.29
CA TYR A 238 5.14 11.15 -7.09
C TYR A 238 5.94 9.85 -7.19
N ILE A 239 5.31 8.75 -7.60
CA ILE A 239 5.94 7.41 -7.65
C ILE A 239 6.33 6.95 -9.06
N GLY A 240 6.33 7.85 -10.06
CA GLY A 240 6.50 7.53 -11.50
C GLY A 240 7.87 7.03 -11.96
N GLY A 241 8.75 6.61 -11.07
CA GLY A 241 9.99 5.88 -11.41
C GLY A 241 9.99 4.43 -10.95
N PHE A 242 8.98 4.02 -10.18
CA PHE A 242 8.83 2.64 -9.74
C PHE A 242 8.09 1.82 -10.79
N GLY A 243 8.63 0.63 -11.07
CA GLY A 243 7.93 -0.45 -11.76
C GLY A 243 7.31 -1.43 -10.77
N ILE A 244 6.37 -2.22 -11.26
CA ILE A 244 5.82 -3.38 -10.54
C ILE A 244 6.65 -4.59 -10.93
N GLY A 245 7.31 -5.21 -9.96
CA GLY A 245 7.91 -6.54 -10.10
C GLY A 245 7.02 -7.62 -9.49
N ALA A 246 7.29 -8.86 -9.85
CA ALA A 246 6.70 -10.04 -9.23
C ALA A 246 7.81 -11.02 -8.84
N ARG A 247 7.65 -11.64 -7.68
CA ARG A 247 8.44 -12.81 -7.26
C ARG A 247 7.48 -13.95 -6.89
N TYR A 248 7.97 -15.17 -6.98
CA TYR A 248 7.24 -16.36 -6.55
C TYR A 248 7.83 -16.81 -5.21
N VAL A 249 6.96 -16.99 -4.21
CA VAL A 249 7.35 -17.27 -2.83
C VAL A 249 6.51 -18.41 -2.25
N GLU A 250 7.04 -19.07 -1.23
CA GLU A 250 6.29 -20.04 -0.42
C GLU A 250 5.03 -19.40 0.18
N ARG A 251 4.00 -20.21 0.45
CA ARG A 251 2.70 -19.73 0.96
C ARG A 251 2.74 -19.13 2.36
N ASP A 252 3.73 -19.52 3.16
CA ASP A 252 3.98 -19.02 4.51
C ASP A 252 4.99 -17.86 4.54
N TYR A 253 5.52 -17.46 3.37
CA TYR A 253 6.59 -16.46 3.28
C TYR A 253 6.31 -15.16 4.03
N ALA A 254 5.07 -14.66 4.01
CA ALA A 254 4.72 -13.41 4.68
C ALA A 254 4.75 -13.48 6.22
N VAL A 255 4.64 -14.68 6.79
CA VAL A 255 4.55 -14.92 8.23
C VAL A 255 5.64 -15.85 8.75
N LYS A 256 6.62 -16.20 7.90
CA LYS A 256 7.78 -17.05 8.22
C LYS A 256 8.53 -16.58 9.48
N ASP A 257 8.65 -15.26 9.63
CA ASP A 257 9.33 -14.61 10.76
C ASP A 257 8.35 -13.97 11.77
N VAL A 258 7.04 -14.29 11.69
CA VAL A 258 6.01 -13.71 12.57
C VAL A 258 5.65 -14.72 13.66
N GLU A 259 5.82 -14.33 14.92
CA GLU A 259 5.43 -15.15 16.07
C GLU A 259 3.91 -15.19 16.25
N LEU A 260 3.24 -16.19 15.68
CA LEU A 260 1.79 -16.37 15.83
C LEU A 260 1.40 -17.04 17.16
N GLY A 261 2.38 -17.56 17.92
CA GLY A 261 2.17 -18.14 19.26
C GLY A 261 1.11 -19.26 19.28
N GLU A 262 0.24 -19.23 20.29
CA GLU A 262 -0.86 -20.20 20.46
C GLU A 262 -1.88 -20.18 19.32
N PHE A 263 -1.90 -19.14 18.48
CA PHE A 263 -2.76 -19.12 17.31
C PHE A 263 -2.20 -19.95 16.16
N MET A 264 -0.93 -20.36 16.17
CA MET A 264 -0.36 -21.13 15.07
C MET A 264 -0.91 -22.57 15.04
N HIS A 265 -1.47 -22.98 13.90
CA HIS A 265 -1.62 -24.39 13.56
C HIS A 265 -0.28 -24.90 13.04
N LYS A 266 0.35 -25.82 13.75
CA LYS A 266 1.47 -26.57 13.17
C LYS A 266 0.85 -27.63 12.26
N PRO A 267 0.97 -27.52 10.93
CA PRO A 267 0.49 -28.59 10.08
C PRO A 267 1.18 -29.88 10.53
N GLU A 268 0.41 -30.88 10.95
CA GLU A 268 0.95 -32.25 10.96
C GLU A 268 1.41 -32.49 9.53
N LYS A 269 2.68 -32.87 9.34
CA LYS A 269 3.26 -33.19 8.01
C LYS A 269 2.16 -33.87 7.20
N MET A 270 1.59 -33.17 6.22
CA MET A 270 0.50 -33.70 5.42
C MET A 270 1.04 -35.01 4.87
N LYS A 271 0.51 -36.14 5.33
CA LYS A 271 0.94 -37.43 4.84
C LYS A 271 0.66 -37.36 3.35
N ALA A 272 1.72 -37.36 2.54
CA ALA A 272 1.64 -37.57 1.11
C ALA A 272 0.55 -38.61 0.88
N ARG A 273 -0.45 -38.28 0.06
CA ARG A 273 -1.49 -39.24 -0.33
C ARG A 273 -0.75 -40.47 -0.83
N LYS A 274 -0.66 -41.52 0.00
CA LYS A 274 -0.14 -42.81 -0.41
C LYS A 274 -1.08 -43.31 -1.49
N ARG A 275 -0.74 -43.04 -2.75
CA ARG A 275 -1.05 -44.00 -3.80
C ARG A 275 -0.19 -45.22 -3.49
N GLU A 276 -0.82 -46.38 -3.58
CA GLU A 276 -0.12 -47.64 -3.51
C GLU A 276 1.01 -47.60 -4.54
N GLU A 277 2.21 -48.01 -4.10
CA GLU A 277 3.46 -48.10 -4.86
C GLU A 277 4.30 -46.82 -4.99
N GLY A 278 5.17 -46.60 -4.01
CA GLY A 278 6.62 -46.63 -4.30
C GLY A 278 7.37 -45.34 -4.62
N GLU A 279 6.74 -44.17 -4.70
CA GLU A 279 7.47 -42.91 -4.90
C GLU A 279 7.00 -41.85 -3.88
N GLU A 280 7.90 -41.41 -3.01
CA GLU A 280 7.73 -40.15 -2.28
C GLU A 280 7.85 -39.01 -3.30
N GLU A 281 6.75 -38.69 -3.99
CA GLU A 281 6.66 -37.42 -4.70
C GLU A 281 6.76 -36.32 -3.63
N GLU A 282 7.89 -35.61 -3.59
CA GLU A 282 7.97 -34.32 -2.91
C GLU A 282 6.81 -33.48 -3.46
N GLU A 283 5.84 -33.11 -2.61
CA GLU A 283 4.79 -32.16 -3.01
C GLU A 283 5.50 -30.93 -3.57
N GLU A 284 5.37 -30.68 -4.88
CA GLU A 284 5.88 -29.46 -5.49
C GLU A 284 5.37 -28.28 -4.67
N GLU A 285 6.28 -27.54 -4.04
CA GLU A 285 5.92 -26.38 -3.22
C GLU A 285 5.17 -25.39 -4.12
N GLU A 286 3.86 -25.30 -3.93
CA GLU A 286 3.01 -24.44 -4.74
C GLU A 286 3.34 -22.97 -4.42
N LEU A 287 4.16 -22.36 -5.28
CA LEU A 287 4.60 -20.98 -5.11
C LEU A 287 3.45 -20.00 -5.42
N GLU A 288 3.36 -18.94 -4.63
CA GLU A 288 2.42 -17.85 -4.85
C GLU A 288 3.13 -16.58 -5.31
N GLN A 289 2.44 -15.83 -6.17
CA GLN A 289 2.96 -14.55 -6.66
C GLN A 289 2.85 -13.47 -5.59
N GLU A 290 3.95 -12.78 -5.35
CA GLU A 290 4.00 -11.54 -4.59
C GLU A 290 4.56 -10.39 -5.42
N ILE A 291 3.88 -9.26 -5.37
CA ILE A 291 4.30 -8.01 -5.97
C ILE A 291 5.34 -7.34 -5.09
N THR A 292 6.37 -6.83 -5.76
CA THR A 292 7.39 -5.96 -5.18
C THR A 292 7.54 -4.72 -6.07
N LEU A 293 8.19 -3.68 -5.53
CA LEU A 293 8.59 -2.56 -6.37
C LEU A 293 9.96 -2.82 -6.99
N THR A 294 10.07 -2.45 -8.25
CA THR A 294 11.33 -2.43 -8.99
C THR A 294 11.70 -1.00 -9.33
N TRP A 295 12.98 -0.73 -9.38
CA TRP A 295 13.53 0.50 -9.91
C TRP A 295 14.27 0.17 -11.21
N ASN A 296 13.85 0.76 -12.34
CA ASN A 296 14.37 0.43 -13.67
C ASN A 296 14.42 -1.10 -13.94
N GLY A 297 13.42 -1.85 -13.45
CA GLY A 297 13.32 -3.30 -13.62
C GLY A 297 14.20 -4.13 -12.66
N THR A 298 15.03 -3.50 -11.82
CA THR A 298 15.76 -4.18 -10.76
C THR A 298 14.95 -4.14 -9.47
N PRO A 299 14.75 -5.26 -8.75
CA PRO A 299 14.15 -5.23 -7.42
C PRO A 299 14.88 -4.22 -6.54
N ILE A 300 14.13 -3.40 -5.82
CA ILE A 300 14.75 -2.46 -4.89
C ILE A 300 15.26 -3.30 -3.71
N SER A 301 16.55 -3.63 -3.76
CA SER A 301 17.25 -4.23 -2.63
C SER A 301 17.65 -3.11 -1.68
N LEU A 302 17.12 -3.13 -0.47
CA LEU A 302 17.54 -2.23 0.59
C LEU A 302 18.91 -2.68 1.10
N LYS A 303 19.85 -1.74 1.29
CA LYS A 303 20.95 -1.97 2.23
C LYS A 303 20.33 -2.17 3.61
N SER A 304 20.70 -3.28 4.25
CA SER A 304 20.39 -3.62 5.64
C SER A 304 20.82 -2.53 6.62
#